data_AF-M2RFY7-F1
#
_entry.id   AF-M2RFY7-F1
#
_cell.length_a   1.000
_cell.length_b   1.000
_cell.length_c   1.000
_cell.angle_alpha   90.00
_cell.angle_beta   90.00
_cell.angle_gamma   90.00
#
_symmetry.space_group_name_H-M   'P 1'
#
loop_
_entity.id
_entity.type
_entity.pdbx_description
1 polymer ?
#
loop_
_entity_poly.entity_id
_entity_poly.type
_entity_poly.pdbx_seq_one_letter_code
_entity_poly.pdbx_strand_id
1 'polypeptide(L)' 'MSIAALFILDSKGRTVISRNYRGDIPMNAVNQFVTKITEEEEINLCPVILIQDITYMYVRHNGLYFMAFTDQNINS' A
#
# COMPACT_ATOMS: atom_id res chain seq x y z
N MET A 1 5.73 14.58 9.28
CA MET A 1 5.80 13.22 8.70
C MET A 1 4.40 12.78 8.34
N SER A 2 4.19 12.33 7.11
CA SER A 2 2.88 11.92 6.60
C SER A 2 3.04 10.81 5.57
N ILE A 3 2.03 9.97 5.42
CA ILE A 3 1.92 9.08 4.27
C ILE A 3 1.99 9.87 2.96
N ALA A 4 2.53 9.27 1.90
CA ALA A 4 2.57 9.88 0.57
C ALA A 4 1.22 9.75 -0.13
N ALA A 5 0.61 8.58 -0.07
CA ALA A 5 -0.71 8.32 -0.65
C ALA A 5 -1.48 7.24 0.14
N LEU A 6 -2.80 7.25 -0.01
CA LEU A 6 -3.74 6.28 0.53
C LEU A 6 -4.58 5.69 -0.61
N PHE A 7 -4.86 4.40 -0.54
CA PHE A 7 -5.66 3.64 -1.47
C PHE A 7 -6.66 2.76 -0.71
N ILE A 8 -7.86 2.68 -1.26
CA ILE A 8 -8.82 1.62 -0.96
C ILE A 8 -8.90 0.75 -2.21
N LEU A 9 -8.47 -0.50 -2.08
CA LEU A 9 -8.48 -1.47 -3.19
C LEU A 9 -9.55 -2.53 -2.93
N ASP A 10 -10.10 -3.09 -4.00
CA ASP A 10 -10.93 -4.28 -3.90
C ASP A 10 -10.10 -5.55 -3.69
N SER A 11 -10.77 -6.70 -3.54
CA SER A 11 -10.12 -8.00 -3.32
C SER A 11 -9.20 -8.44 -4.46
N LYS A 12 -9.27 -7.80 -5.63
CA LYS A 12 -8.43 -8.05 -6.81
C LYS A 12 -7.33 -7.01 -6.97
N GLY A 13 -7.14 -6.12 -6.00
CA GLY A 13 -6.14 -5.05 -6.04
C GLY A 13 -6.52 -3.87 -6.94
N ARG A 14 -7.76 -3.80 -7.44
CA ARG A 14 -8.21 -2.66 -8.26
C ARG A 14 -8.51 -1.47 -7.37
N THR A 15 -8.05 -0.29 -7.77
CA THR A 15 -8.29 0.94 -7.02
C THR A 15 -9.77 1.33 -7.06
N VAL A 16 -10.40 1.39 -5.88
CA VAL A 16 -11.75 1.93 -5.69
C VAL A 16 -11.68 3.42 -5.42
N ILE A 17 -10.82 3.81 -4.47
CA ILE A 17 -10.56 5.20 -4.09
C ILE A 17 -9.06 5.36 -3.91
N SER A 18 -8.52 6.50 -4.33
CA SER A 18 -7.16 6.88 -4.00
C SER A 18 -7.07 8.36 -3.64
N ARG A 19 -6.08 8.69 -2.81
CA ARG A 19 -5.73 10.05 -2.45
C ARG A 19 -4.22 10.20 -2.45
N ASN A 20 -3.74 11.13 -3.27
CA ASN A 20 -2.36 11.56 -3.24
C ASN A 20 -2.23 12.75 -2.28
N TYR A 21 -1.35 12.65 -1.27
CA TYR A 21 -1.14 13.71 -0.27
C TYR A 21 0.13 14.51 -0.54
N ARG A 22 1.21 13.87 -0.99
CA ARG A 22 2.53 14.52 -1.17
C ARG A 22 2.88 14.80 -2.63
N GLY A 23 2.50 13.93 -3.56
CA GLY A 23 2.79 14.11 -4.99
C GLY A 23 4.22 13.79 -5.42
N ASP A 24 5.07 13.33 -4.51
CA ASP A 24 6.51 13.06 -4.74
C ASP A 24 6.82 11.60 -5.06
N ILE A 25 5.89 10.68 -4.78
CA ILE A 25 5.97 9.28 -5.20
C ILE A 25 4.91 9.02 -6.27
N PRO A 26 5.28 8.39 -7.41
CA PRO A 26 4.34 7.99 -8.44
C PRO A 26 3.19 7.12 -7.90
N MET A 27 1.95 7.46 -8.26
CA MET A 27 0.76 6.71 -7.81
C MET A 27 0.72 5.26 -8.33
N ASN A 28 1.49 4.93 -9.38
CA ASN A 28 1.62 3.56 -9.89
C ASN A 28 2.45 2.64 -8.97
N ALA A 29 3.09 3.18 -7.91
CA ALA A 29 3.76 2.39 -6.88
C ALA A 29 2.81 1.36 -6.23
N VAL A 30 1.50 1.64 -6.17
CA VAL A 30 0.46 0.67 -5.74
C VAL A 30 0.54 -0.66 -6.48
N ASN A 31 0.99 -0.69 -7.73
CA ASN A 31 1.08 -1.93 -8.51
C ASN A 31 2.10 -2.91 -7.89
N GLN A 32 3.18 -2.40 -7.30
CA GLN A 32 4.17 -3.24 -6.62
C GLN A 32 3.56 -3.94 -5.41
N PHE A 33 2.74 -3.22 -4.64
CA PHE A 33 1.97 -3.79 -3.55
C PHE A 33 1.01 -4.87 -4.04
N VAL A 34 0.23 -4.59 -5.09
CA VAL A 34 -0.73 -5.55 -5.66
C VAL A 34 -0.03 -6.82 -6.14
N THR A 35 1.09 -6.69 -6.86
CA THR A 35 1.91 -7.84 -7.26
C THR A 35 2.36 -8.64 -6.04
N LYS A 36 2.92 -7.98 -5.03
CA LYS A 36 3.43 -8.64 -3.82
C LYS A 36 2.34 -9.41 -3.06
N ILE A 37 1.15 -8.84 -2.86
CA ILE A 37 0.07 -9.54 -2.16
C ILE A 37 -0.60 -10.65 -2.99
N THR A 38 -0.40 -10.65 -4.31
CA THR A 38 -0.94 -11.67 -5.21
C THR A 38 0.00 -12.88 -5.30
N GLU A 39 1.31 -12.64 -5.22
CA GLU A 39 2.34 -13.69 -5.31
C GLU A 39 2.60 -14.40 -3.96
N GLU A 40 2.29 -13.75 -2.84
CA GLU A 40 2.62 -14.24 -1.51
C GLU A 40 1.45 -15.04 -0.89
N GLU A 41 1.77 -16.11 -0.17
CA GLU A 41 0.77 -16.86 0.59
C GLU A 41 0.22 -16.04 1.77
N GLU A 42 -1.07 -16.19 2.10
CA GLU A 42 -1.71 -15.41 3.18
C GLU A 42 -0.98 -15.54 4.53
N ILE A 43 -0.32 -16.66 4.81
CA ILE A 43 0.45 -16.89 6.04
C ILE A 43 1.73 -16.04 6.13
N ASN A 44 2.29 -15.63 4.99
CA ASN A 44 3.53 -14.86 4.92
C ASN A 44 3.27 -13.34 4.80
N LEU A 45 2.00 -12.94 4.69
CA LEU A 45 1.61 -11.54 4.55
C LEU A 45 1.76 -10.78 5.87
N CYS A 46 2.67 -9.80 5.88
CA CYS A 46 2.83 -8.84 6.97
C CYS A 46 2.02 -7.57 6.68
N PRO A 47 1.47 -6.87 7.69
CA PRO A 47 0.74 -5.61 7.50
C PRO A 47 1.63 -4.45 7.04
N VAL A 48 2.96 -4.62 7.13
CA VAL A 48 3.96 -3.66 6.66
C VAL A 48 4.92 -4.38 5.73
N ILE A 49 5.13 -3.83 4.54
CA ILE A 49 5.95 -4.40 3.48
C ILE A 49 6.90 -3.32 2.95
N LEU A 50 8.18 -3.64 2.82
CA LEU A 50 9.18 -2.77 2.21
C LEU A 50 9.51 -3.26 0.79
N ILE A 51 9.35 -2.41 -0.21
CA ILE A 51 9.71 -2.69 -1.61
C ILE A 51 10.40 -1.45 -2.18
N GLN A 52 11.64 -1.57 -2.66
CA GLN A 52 12.39 -0.48 -3.31
C GLN A 52 12.31 0.85 -2.55
N ASP A 53 12.63 0.82 -1.25
CA ASP A 53 12.61 1.97 -0.34
C ASP A 53 11.24 2.59 -0.05
N ILE A 54 10.15 2.01 -0.57
CA ILE A 54 8.78 2.39 -0.25
C ILE A 54 8.24 1.41 0.78
N THR A 55 7.80 1.96 1.91
CA THR A 55 7.08 1.22 2.96
C THR A 55 5.58 1.29 2.66
N TYR A 56 4.98 0.13 2.41
CA TYR A 56 3.55 -0.08 2.27
C TYR A 56 2.99 -0.57 3.60
N MET A 57 1.88 0.02 4.04
CA MET A 57 1.16 -0.37 5.24
C MET A 57 -0.29 -0.62 4.87
N TYR A 58 -0.87 -1.72 5.33
CA TYR A 58 -2.26 -2.02 5.00
C TYR A 58 -2.99 -2.81 6.06
N VAL A 59 -4.32 -2.72 5.98
CA VAL A 59 -5.25 -3.63 6.66
C VAL A 59 -6.27 -4.15 5.64
N ARG A 60 -6.67 -5.41 5.80
CA ARG A 60 -7.76 -6.01 5.02
C ARG A 60 -9.02 -6.07 5.87
N HIS A 61 -10.10 -5.48 5.38
CA HIS A 61 -11.39 -5.49 6.07
C HIS A 61 -12.54 -5.57 5.06
N ASN A 62 -13.45 -6.52 5.26
CA ASN A 62 -14.62 -6.76 4.39
C ASN A 62 -14.27 -6.88 2.90
N GLY A 63 -13.18 -7.58 2.58
CA GLY A 63 -12.74 -7.78 1.19
C GLY A 63 -12.11 -6.55 0.54
N LEU A 64 -11.91 -5.45 1.28
CA LEU A 64 -11.18 -4.27 0.84
C LEU A 64 -9.79 -4.22 1.48
N TYR A 65 -8.82 -3.70 0.75
CA TYR A 65 -7.51 -3.31 1.27
C TYR A 65 -7.50 -1.81 1.52
N PHE A 66 -7.20 -1.41 2.75
CA PHE A 66 -6.89 -0.03 3.09
C PHE A 66 -5.38 0.07 3.18
N MET A 67 -4.75 0.60 2.13
CA MET A 67 -3.30 0.63 1.98
C MET A 67 -2.80 2.06 1.88
N ALA A 68 -1.73 2.38 2.59
CA ALA A 68 -0.98 3.61 2.44
C ALA A 68 0.49 3.30 2.18
N PHE A 69 1.20 4.22 1.54
CA PHE A 69 2.65 4.09 1.37
C PHE A 69 3.41 5.39 1.63
N THR A 70 4.69 5.25 1.92
CA THR A 70 5.64 6.34 2.18
C THR A 70 7.07 5.88 1.90
N ASP A 71 7.94 6.80 1.49
CA ASP A 71 9.41 6.62 1.38
C ASP A 71 10.16 7.15 2.62
N GLN A 72 9.41 7.63 3.63
CA GLN A 72 9.97 8.17 4.87
C GLN A 72 9.62 7.29 6.06
N ASN A 73 10.53 7.24 7.04
CA ASN A 73 10.21 6.72 8.37
C ASN A 73 9.19 7.66 9.03
N ILE A 74 7.99 7.14 9.34
CA ILE A 74 6.90 7.91 9.93
C ILE A 74 6.78 7.75 11.46
N ASN A 75 7.76 7.10 12.11
CA ASN A 75 7.78 6.86 13.55
C ASN A 75 8.41 8.00 14.38
N SER A 76 8.62 9.19 13.80
CA SER A 76 9.17 10.35 14.49
C SER A 76 8.21 11.54 14.55
#